data_AF-A0A2S9KID7-F1
#
_entry.id   AF-A0A2S9KID7-F1
#
_cell.length_a   1.000
_cell.length_b   1.000
_cell.length_c   1.000
_cell.angle_alpha   90.00
_cell.angle_beta   90.00
_cell.angle_gamma   90.00
#
_symmetry.space_group_name_H-M   'P 1'
#
loop_
_entity.id
_entity.type
_entity.pdbx_description
1 polymer ?
#
loop_
_entity_poly.entity_id
_entity_poly.type
_entity_poly.pdbx_seq_one_letter_code
_entity_poly.pdbx_strand_id
1 'polypeptide(L)'
;MRISDQDYFRSCIAKERQLAQLLGHQQIEECYESVGKLWAGAQALPAWTRDWAACGPLLAQHALSLVFVTPDDATEPDGAEIGQTRVHFSDHPSRDRALMFGIVKEVIRRLEHPHHAAQPLHPLP
;
A
#
# COMPACT_ATOMS: atom_id res chain seq x y z
N MET A 1 -2.25 -20.34 5.53
CA MET A 1 -3.38 -20.53 4.59
C MET A 1 -3.13 -19.60 3.42
N ARG A 2 -2.79 -20.11 2.23
CA ARG A 2 -2.47 -19.26 1.08
C ARG A 2 -3.77 -18.65 0.56
N ILE A 3 -3.89 -17.32 0.61
CA ILE A 3 -5.01 -16.59 0.01
C ILE A 3 -5.05 -16.94 -1.49
N SER A 4 -6.25 -17.12 -2.05
CA SER A 4 -6.38 -17.33 -3.49
C SER A 4 -5.97 -16.07 -4.26
N ASP A 5 -5.46 -16.21 -5.48
CA ASP A 5 -5.09 -15.05 -6.30
C ASP A 5 -6.28 -14.10 -6.53
N GLN A 6 -7.50 -14.63 -6.58
CA GLN A 6 -8.72 -13.85 -6.71
C GLN A 6 -9.02 -13.02 -5.45
N ASP A 7 -8.88 -13.61 -4.26
CA ASP A 7 -9.09 -12.90 -3.00
C ASP A 7 -7.99 -11.85 -2.77
N TYR A 8 -6.76 -12.17 -3.16
CA TYR A 8 -5.66 -11.21 -3.15
C TYR A 8 -5.95 -10.00 -4.04
N PHE A 9 -6.41 -10.26 -5.27
CA PHE A 9 -6.78 -9.20 -6.20
C PHE A 9 -7.93 -8.34 -5.66
N ARG A 10 -8.98 -8.94 -5.09
CA ARG A 10 -10.08 -8.21 -4.46
C ARG A 10 -9.61 -7.34 -3.29
N SER A 11 -8.70 -7.85 -2.47
CA SER A 11 -8.07 -7.09 -1.38
C SER A 11 -7.30 -5.87 -1.90
N CYS A 12 -6.56 -6.03 -3.01
CA CYS A 12 -5.89 -4.93 -3.69
C CYS A 12 -6.87 -3.83 -4.11
N ILE A 13 -7.95 -4.19 -4.82
CA ILE A 13 -8.96 -3.23 -5.29
C ILE A 13 -9.65 -2.53 -4.11
N ALA A 14 -9.95 -3.27 -3.04
CA ALA A 14 -10.54 -2.69 -1.84
C ALA A 14 -9.61 -1.63 -1.20
N LYS A 15 -8.30 -1.90 -1.13
CA LYS A 15 -7.32 -0.93 -0.62
C LYS A 15 -7.10 0.27 -1.54
N GLU A 16 -7.06 0.06 -2.86
CA GLU A 16 -6.99 1.17 -3.82
C GLU A 16 -8.22 2.08 -3.73
N ARG A 17 -9.42 1.50 -3.57
CA ARG A 17 -10.67 2.27 -3.37
C ARG A 17 -10.63 3.06 -2.05
N GLN A 18 -10.21 2.42 -0.97
CA GLN A 18 -10.09 3.07 0.34
C GLN A 18 -9.09 4.26 0.27
N LEU A 19 -7.93 4.06 -0.35
CA LEU A 19 -6.95 5.12 -0.55
C LEU A 19 -7.55 6.27 -1.37
N ALA A 20 -8.23 5.98 -2.48
CA ALA A 20 -8.85 7.00 -3.30
C ALA A 20 -9.87 7.85 -2.52
N GLN A 21 -10.70 7.23 -1.66
CA GLN A 21 -11.63 7.94 -0.79
C GLN A 21 -10.90 8.89 0.17
N LEU A 22 -9.82 8.43 0.80
CA LEU A 22 -9.03 9.22 1.73
C LEU A 22 -8.27 10.37 1.04
N LEU A 23 -7.94 10.21 -0.25
CA LEU A 23 -7.38 11.27 -1.09
C LEU A 23 -8.44 12.26 -1.61
N GLY A 24 -9.71 12.07 -1.27
CA GLY A 24 -10.81 12.98 -1.61
C GLY A 24 -11.52 12.68 -2.93
N HIS A 25 -11.22 11.56 -3.58
CA HIS A 25 -11.99 11.13 -4.75
C HIS A 25 -13.40 10.72 -4.34
N GLN A 26 -14.40 11.18 -5.10
CA GLN A 26 -15.81 10.86 -4.90
C GLN A 26 -16.33 9.98 -6.03
N GLN A 27 -17.49 9.33 -5.82
CA GLN A 27 -18.15 8.51 -6.83
C GLN A 27 -17.21 7.44 -7.43
N ILE A 28 -16.57 6.67 -6.54
CA ILE A 28 -15.60 5.65 -6.96
C ILE A 28 -16.31 4.37 -7.36
N GLU A 29 -16.20 4.01 -8.63
CA GLU A 29 -16.84 2.84 -9.22
C GLU A 29 -15.79 1.92 -9.84
N GLU A 30 -16.08 0.62 -9.89
CA GLU A 30 -15.28 -0.32 -10.66
C GLU A 30 -15.82 -0.37 -12.10
N CYS A 31 -14.92 -0.27 -13.06
CA CYS A 31 -15.26 -0.27 -14.48
C CYS A 31 -15.89 -1.62 -14.86
N TYR A 32 -17.13 -1.58 -15.34
CA TYR A 32 -17.84 -2.77 -15.82
C TYR A 32 -17.07 -3.51 -16.93
N GLU A 33 -16.37 -2.78 -17.79
CA GLU A 33 -15.63 -3.32 -18.93
C GLU A 33 -14.20 -3.79 -18.58
N SER A 34 -13.70 -3.44 -17.37
CA SER A 34 -12.32 -3.72 -16.97
C SER A 34 -12.22 -4.03 -15.48
N VAL A 35 -12.15 -5.33 -15.18
CA VAL A 35 -12.07 -5.87 -13.82
C VAL A 35 -10.89 -5.26 -13.07
N GLY A 36 -11.17 -4.72 -11.88
CA GLY A 36 -10.21 -4.06 -11.01
C GLY A 36 -9.68 -2.72 -11.52
N LYS A 37 -10.32 -2.07 -12.48
CA LYS A 37 -10.03 -0.67 -12.80
C LYS A 37 -11.02 0.23 -12.11
N LEU A 38 -10.54 1.07 -11.19
CA LEU A 38 -11.39 2.04 -10.49
C LEU A 38 -11.47 3.35 -11.27
N TRP A 39 -12.62 4.02 -11.17
CA TRP A 39 -12.89 5.33 -11.76
C TRP A 39 -13.48 6.24 -10.70
N ALA A 40 -13.17 7.54 -10.76
CA ALA A 40 -13.85 8.59 -10.02
C ALA A 40 -14.53 9.52 -11.05
N GLY A 41 -15.85 9.38 -11.20
CA GLY A 41 -16.57 9.98 -12.33
C GLY A 41 -16.00 9.51 -13.67
N ALA A 42 -15.58 10.44 -14.53
CA ALA A 42 -15.01 10.15 -15.84
C ALA A 42 -13.48 9.93 -15.85
N GLN A 43 -12.84 9.87 -14.68
CA GLN A 43 -11.39 9.71 -14.57
C GLN A 43 -11.01 8.32 -14.06
N ALA A 44 -10.18 7.61 -14.82
CA ALA A 44 -9.57 6.37 -14.35
C ALA A 44 -8.59 6.65 -13.20
N LEU A 45 -8.72 5.90 -12.12
CA LEU A 45 -7.85 5.99 -10.96
C LEU A 45 -6.59 5.12 -11.12
N PRO A 46 -5.46 5.52 -10.52
CA PRO A 46 -4.25 4.72 -10.53
C PRO A 46 -4.40 3.38 -9.80
N ALA A 47 -3.67 2.37 -10.27
CA ALA A 47 -3.64 1.05 -9.66
C ALA A 47 -2.50 0.96 -8.62
N TRP A 48 -2.63 1.69 -7.49
CA TRP A 48 -1.52 1.89 -6.54
C TRP A 48 -0.92 0.63 -5.92
N THR A 49 -1.64 -0.49 -5.81
CA THR A 49 -1.04 -1.74 -5.29
C THR A 49 -0.46 -2.61 -6.40
N ARG A 50 -0.50 -2.12 -7.64
CA ARG A 50 -0.28 -2.92 -8.83
C ARG A 50 0.58 -2.31 -9.92
N ASP A 51 0.81 -1.00 -9.86
CA ASP A 51 1.65 -0.23 -10.76
C ASP A 51 2.61 0.65 -9.95
N TRP A 52 3.91 0.42 -10.13
CA TRP A 52 4.95 1.18 -9.46
C TRP A 52 4.96 2.65 -9.87
N ALA A 53 4.56 2.99 -11.11
CA ALA A 53 4.49 4.39 -11.54
C ALA A 53 3.45 5.17 -10.74
N ALA A 54 2.36 4.51 -10.33
CA ALA A 54 1.35 5.06 -9.43
C ALA A 54 1.78 5.01 -7.97
N CYS A 55 2.39 3.91 -7.52
CA CYS A 55 2.73 3.67 -6.13
C CYS A 55 3.94 4.48 -5.63
N GLY A 56 5.02 4.51 -6.42
CA GLY A 56 6.30 5.11 -6.05
C GLY A 56 6.21 6.53 -5.52
N PRO A 57 5.43 7.45 -6.14
CA PRO A 57 5.24 8.79 -5.63
C PRO A 57 4.71 8.88 -4.19
N LEU A 58 3.94 7.89 -3.72
CA LEU A 58 3.38 7.88 -2.36
C LEU A 58 4.48 7.82 -1.28
N LEU A 59 5.60 7.16 -1.56
CA LEU A 59 6.74 7.09 -0.63
C LEU A 59 7.27 8.48 -0.31
N ALA A 60 7.48 9.30 -1.34
CA ALA A 60 8.01 10.65 -1.22
C ALA A 60 6.95 11.61 -0.64
N GLN A 61 5.72 11.55 -1.13
CA GLN A 61 4.62 12.43 -0.70
C GLN A 61 4.28 12.27 0.78
N HIS A 62 4.39 11.05 1.32
CA HIS A 62 4.06 10.75 2.71
C HIS A 62 5.29 10.53 3.60
N ALA A 63 6.51 10.75 3.10
CA ALA A 63 7.77 10.53 3.81
C ALA A 63 7.79 9.15 4.52
N LEU A 64 7.62 8.09 3.74
CA LEU A 64 7.62 6.72 4.26
C LEU A 64 9.04 6.16 4.31
N SER A 65 9.42 5.58 5.44
CA SER A 65 10.60 4.71 5.53
C SER A 65 10.25 3.33 4.96
N LEU A 66 11.22 2.67 4.31
CA LEU A 66 11.12 1.29 3.85
C LEU A 66 12.39 0.56 4.27
N VAL A 67 12.23 -0.47 5.10
CA VAL A 67 13.33 -1.29 5.61
C VAL A 67 13.02 -2.75 5.32
N PHE A 68 13.95 -3.45 4.67
CA PHE A 68 13.85 -4.89 4.46
C PHE A 68 14.20 -5.63 5.75
N VAL A 69 13.34 -6.56 6.15
CA VAL A 69 13.56 -7.34 7.38
C VAL A 69 14.12 -8.70 7.03
N THR A 70 15.30 -8.98 7.57
CA THR A 70 15.99 -10.27 7.43
C THR A 70 16.03 -10.93 8.80
N PRO A 71 15.41 -12.11 8.98
CA PRO A 71 15.55 -12.90 10.20
C PRO A 71 17.03 -13.22 10.51
N ASP A 72 17.39 -13.36 11.79
CA ASP A 72 18.78 -13.55 12.23
C ASP A 72 19.48 -14.76 11.58
N ASP A 73 18.72 -15.82 11.27
CA ASP A 73 19.22 -17.06 10.64
C ASP A 73 19.01 -17.12 9.12
N ALA A 74 18.66 -15.99 8.47
CA ALA A 74 18.36 -15.92 7.04
C ALA A 74 19.35 -15.07 6.25
N THR A 75 19.60 -15.45 5.00
CA THR A 75 20.43 -14.68 4.07
C THR A 75 19.62 -13.70 3.22
N GLU A 76 18.29 -13.83 3.22
CA GLU A 76 17.39 -13.00 2.43
C GLU A 76 16.25 -12.43 3.29
N PRO A 77 15.77 -11.22 2.97
CA PRO A 77 14.62 -10.66 3.65
C PRO A 77 13.34 -11.49 3.44
N ASP A 78 12.59 -11.68 4.52
CA ASP A 78 11.28 -12.37 4.51
C ASP A 78 10.11 -11.39 4.39
N GLY A 79 10.39 -10.09 4.53
CA GLY A 79 9.39 -9.04 4.50
C GLY A 79 10.01 -7.63 4.50
N ALA A 80 9.13 -6.66 4.70
CA ALA A 80 9.52 -5.25 4.82
C ALA A 80 8.67 -4.54 5.88
N GLU A 81 9.29 -3.56 6.53
CA GLU A 81 8.65 -2.57 7.39
C GLU A 81 8.56 -1.25 6.64
N ILE A 82 7.33 -0.73 6.53
CA ILE A 82 6.99 0.50 5.81
C ILE A 82 6.30 1.43 6.80
N GLY A 83 7.04 2.39 7.35
CA GLY A 83 6.58 3.14 8.52
C GLY A 83 6.23 2.21 9.69
N GLN A 84 4.96 2.15 10.08
CA GLN A 84 4.48 1.25 11.14
C GLN A 84 3.81 -0.02 10.60
N THR A 85 3.81 -0.22 9.28
CA THR A 85 3.18 -1.35 8.63
C THR A 85 4.21 -2.41 8.27
N ARG A 86 4.07 -3.62 8.80
CA ARG A 86 4.85 -4.79 8.38
C ARG A 86 4.12 -5.60 7.32
N VAL A 87 4.85 -6.05 6.30
CA VAL A 87 4.37 -7.00 5.27
C VAL A 87 5.33 -8.18 5.17
N HIS A 88 4.79 -9.40 5.09
CA HIS A 88 5.56 -10.61 4.85
C HIS A 88 5.46 -10.99 3.37
N PHE A 89 6.58 -11.29 2.73
CA PHE A 89 6.60 -11.60 1.29
C PHE A 89 5.84 -12.87 0.93
N SER A 90 5.70 -13.81 1.87
CA SER A 90 4.91 -15.04 1.70
C SER A 90 3.42 -14.80 1.49
N ASP A 91 2.90 -13.66 1.92
CA ASP A 91 1.47 -13.32 1.84
C ASP A 91 1.09 -12.73 0.47
N HIS A 92 2.07 -12.57 -0.42
CA HIS A 92 1.92 -11.86 -1.68
C HIS A 92 2.43 -12.69 -2.88
N PRO A 93 1.89 -12.47 -4.09
CA PRO A 93 2.38 -13.16 -5.30
C PRO A 93 3.83 -12.84 -5.66
N SER A 94 4.34 -11.67 -5.25
CA SER A 94 5.74 -11.27 -5.43
C SER A 94 6.16 -10.24 -4.38
N ARG A 95 7.48 -10.02 -4.24
CA ARG A 95 8.03 -8.97 -3.37
C ARG A 95 7.52 -7.59 -3.75
N ASP A 96 7.47 -7.27 -5.04
CA ASP A 96 6.93 -5.98 -5.53
C ASP A 96 5.47 -5.77 -5.12
N ARG A 97 4.65 -6.83 -5.19
CA ARG A 97 3.25 -6.78 -4.77
C ARG A 97 3.12 -6.57 -3.27
N ALA A 98 3.99 -7.18 -2.48
CA ALA A 98 4.05 -6.95 -1.03
C ALA A 98 4.40 -5.50 -0.71
N LEU A 99 5.42 -4.95 -1.37
CA LEU A 99 5.88 -3.58 -1.16
C LEU A 99 4.80 -2.57 -1.53
N MET A 100 4.24 -2.65 -2.74
CA MET A 100 3.19 -1.72 -3.18
C MET A 100 1.95 -1.79 -2.28
N PHE A 101 1.55 -3.01 -1.87
CA PHE A 101 0.43 -3.19 -0.95
C PHE A 101 0.72 -2.61 0.45
N GLY A 102 1.93 -2.81 0.96
CA GLY A 102 2.38 -2.26 2.24
C GLY A 102 2.45 -0.73 2.24
N ILE A 103 2.94 -0.12 1.16
CA ILE A 103 2.95 1.34 0.96
C ILE A 103 1.54 1.89 1.05
N VAL A 104 0.60 1.32 0.26
CA VAL A 104 -0.79 1.76 0.28
C VAL A 104 -1.42 1.61 1.67
N LYS A 105 -1.17 0.50 2.37
CA LYS A 105 -1.66 0.30 3.74
C LYS A 105 -1.12 1.35 4.72
N GLU A 106 0.17 1.68 4.65
CA GLU A 106 0.75 2.68 5.54
C GLU A 106 0.22 4.09 5.25
N VAL A 107 0.04 4.45 3.97
CA VAL A 107 -0.57 5.74 3.60
C VAL A 107 -1.98 5.84 4.15
N ILE A 108 -2.81 4.80 3.91
CA ILE A 108 -4.17 4.73 4.46
C ILE A 108 -4.14 4.94 5.97
N ARG A 109 -3.29 4.19 6.69
CA ARG A 109 -3.17 4.29 8.15
C ARG A 109 -2.82 5.72 8.60
N ARG A 110 -1.89 6.40 7.93
CA ARG A 110 -1.51 7.79 8.25
C ARG A 110 -2.64 8.79 7.98
N LEU A 111 -3.38 8.60 6.88
CA LEU A 111 -4.52 9.44 6.52
C LEU A 111 -5.71 9.24 7.46
N GLU A 112 -5.95 8.02 7.93
CA GLU A 112 -7.00 7.70 8.91
C GLU A 112 -6.64 8.14 10.33
N HIS A 113 -5.34 8.18 10.67
CA HIS A 113 -4.85 8.51 12.01
C HIS A 113 -3.76 9.61 12.00
N PRO A 114 -4.09 10.86 11.60
CA PRO A 114 -3.11 11.94 11.43
C PRO A 114 -2.37 12.30 12.72
N HIS A 115 -2.96 12.08 13.89
CA HIS A 115 -2.36 12.40 15.19
C HIS A 115 -1.24 11.46 15.64
N HIS A 116 -1.04 10.31 15.00
CA HIS A 116 0.06 9.38 15.30
C HIS A 116 1.29 9.55 14.40
N ALA A 117 1.23 10.44 13.41
CA ALA A 117 2.34 10.70 12.47
C ALA A 117 3.38 11.69 13.02
N ALA A 118 3.07 12.42 14.10
CA ALA A 118 3.94 13.43 14.69
C ALA A 118 4.46 12.96 16.06
N GLN A 119 5.41 12.02 16.06
CA GLN A 119 6.40 12.02 17.13
C GLN A 119 7.58 12.84 16.59
N PRO A 120 7.83 14.06 17.10
CA PRO A 120 8.96 14.86 16.66
C PRO A 120 10.22 14.05 16.89
N LEU A 121 11.08 13.99 15.87
CA LEU A 121 12.44 13.48 16.00
C LEU A 121 13.08 14.16 17.21
N HIS A 122 13.30 13.40 18.29
CA HIS A 122 14.12 13.88 19.39
C HIS A 122 15.50 14.20 18.81
N PRO A 123 16.05 15.41 19.04
CA PRO A 123 17.44 15.65 18.73
C PRO A 123 18.30 14.67 19.56
N LEU A 124 19.16 13.92 18.88
CA LEU A 124 20.15 13.05 19.52
C LEU A 124 21.13 13.91 20.35
N PRO A 125 21.65 13.37 21.47
CA PRO A 125 22.53 14.08 22.40
C PRO A 125 23.88 14.47 21.80
#